data_AF-A0A2S8GG19-F1
#
_entry.id   AF-A0A2S8GG19-F1
#
_cell.length_a   1.000
_cell.length_b   1.000
_cell.length_c   1.000
_cell.angle_alpha   90.00
_cell.angle_beta   90.00
_cell.angle_gamma   90.00
#
_symmetry.space_group_name_H-M   'P 1'
#
loop_
_entity.id
_entity.type
_entity.pdbx_description
1 polymer ?
#
loop_
_entity_poly.entity_id
_entity_poly.type
_entity_poly.pdbx_seq_one_letter_code
_entity_poly.pdbx_strand_id
1 'polypeptide(L)'
;MSSIVRVDSLTPSRAGKIGEMKKAETEAKLTHHANRRSQIIFLSREFAEMPSFSFLRNQSGRRGFTLVELLVVIAIIGVLIALLLPAVQQAREAARRIQCVNNMKQIGLGLHNYHDTFLVFPRTPFWFNGGGGNQSPEFYSGFGWRSMLLPFIEQTALHDKINWSRPINDTTGSPSNYDIARIGIEGYTCPSDPTGLYTKAGNQYLWSNWCFPNGSCQQDQPIGVTNYKGFVGVRYDAPLTGTSAIPYPASMFDRRKGPALRMRDVIDGTTNVIYVAEVTPEFYAWSGWASWHSDVISENGPNYAFRYYGHVNARTSTQHGFTQGENAGSFHPGGVNILSCDGSVHFIPETVNLSVYQGLVNPQDGLPVGGFDL
;
A
#
# COMPACT_ATOMS: atom_id res chain seq x y z
N MET A 1 -24.20 41.28 -58.40
CA MET A 1 -25.32 40.43 -57.93
C MET A 1 -24.79 39.62 -56.76
N SER A 2 -25.55 39.55 -55.65
CA SER A 2 -25.24 38.89 -54.35
C SER A 2 -24.26 39.68 -53.45
N SER A 3 -24.67 40.43 -52.41
CA SER A 3 -25.48 40.19 -51.19
C SER A 3 -24.62 39.94 -49.94
N ILE A 4 -24.78 40.86 -49.00
CA ILE A 4 -24.13 41.01 -47.70
C ILE A 4 -24.64 39.94 -46.73
N VAL A 5 -23.75 39.29 -45.97
CA VAL A 5 -24.11 38.44 -44.82
C VAL A 5 -23.34 38.89 -43.58
N ARG A 6 -24.11 39.12 -42.51
CA ARG A 6 -23.73 39.56 -41.16
C ARG A 6 -22.83 38.56 -40.44
N VAL A 7 -21.96 39.11 -39.59
CA VAL A 7 -21.24 38.42 -38.52
C VAL A 7 -22.14 38.46 -37.28
N ASP A 8 -22.60 37.29 -36.79
CA ASP A 8 -23.21 37.16 -35.46
C ASP A 8 -22.36 36.21 -34.61
N SER A 9 -21.95 36.72 -33.45
CA SER A 9 -21.12 36.10 -32.43
C SER A 9 -22.00 35.52 -31.31
N LEU A 10 -21.86 34.23 -31.01
CA LEU A 10 -22.43 33.63 -29.79
C LEU A 10 -21.48 32.60 -29.18
N THR A 11 -20.64 33.05 -28.27
CA THR A 11 -20.01 32.21 -27.23
C THR A 11 -20.94 32.13 -26.02
N PRO A 12 -21.25 30.95 -25.45
CA PRO A 12 -22.02 30.88 -24.22
C PRO A 12 -21.17 31.38 -23.04
N SER A 13 -21.72 32.33 -22.27
CA SER A 13 -20.99 33.04 -21.22
C SER A 13 -20.67 32.15 -20.03
N ARG A 14 -19.45 32.31 -19.51
CA ARG A 14 -18.87 31.62 -18.34
C ARG A 14 -19.66 31.85 -17.04
N ALA A 15 -20.63 32.78 -17.04
CA ALA A 15 -21.50 33.09 -15.92
C ALA A 15 -22.67 32.10 -15.76
N GLY A 16 -23.18 31.52 -16.86
CA GLY A 16 -24.29 30.55 -16.82
C GLY A 16 -23.92 29.22 -16.15
N LYS A 17 -22.73 28.69 -16.44
CA LYS A 17 -22.23 27.43 -15.87
C LYS A 17 -21.94 27.51 -14.36
N ILE A 18 -21.57 28.68 -13.84
CA ILE A 18 -21.32 28.89 -12.41
C ILE A 18 -22.65 28.99 -11.64
N GLY A 19 -23.69 29.54 -12.25
CA GLY A 19 -25.05 29.58 -11.68
C GLY A 19 -25.66 28.19 -11.54
N GLU A 20 -25.51 27.33 -12.56
CA GLU A 20 -26.00 25.94 -12.53
C GLU A 20 -25.21 25.06 -11.54
N MET A 21 -23.88 25.24 -11.43
CA MET A 21 -23.08 24.51 -10.43
C MET A 21 -23.45 24.91 -8.98
N LYS A 22 -23.68 26.19 -8.70
CA LYS A 22 -24.10 26.65 -7.36
C LYS A 22 -25.51 26.18 -7.00
N LYS A 23 -26.41 26.04 -7.98
CA LYS A 23 -27.75 25.49 -7.77
C LYS A 23 -27.69 23.98 -7.48
N ALA A 24 -26.88 23.23 -8.22
CA ALA A 24 -26.64 21.80 -7.97
C ALA A 24 -25.97 21.52 -6.62
N GLU A 25 -25.05 22.38 -6.18
CA GLU A 25 -24.37 22.24 -4.87
C GLU A 25 -25.29 22.58 -3.69
N THR A 26 -26.25 23.50 -3.89
CA THR A 26 -27.26 23.86 -2.89
C THR A 26 -28.34 22.78 -2.79
N GLU A 27 -28.78 22.21 -3.92
CA GLU A 27 -29.70 21.06 -3.96
C GLU A 27 -29.04 19.81 -3.35
N ALA A 28 -27.76 19.53 -3.62
CA ALA A 28 -27.01 18.43 -3.03
C ALA A 28 -26.91 18.55 -1.49
N LYS A 29 -26.65 19.76 -0.96
CA LYS A 29 -26.58 20.03 0.49
C LYS A 29 -27.96 19.90 1.16
N LEU A 30 -29.04 20.28 0.49
CA LEU A 30 -30.42 20.07 0.96
C LEU A 30 -30.80 18.58 0.99
N THR A 31 -30.43 17.79 -0.02
CA THR A 31 -30.62 16.32 0.01
C THR A 31 -29.79 15.64 1.08
N HIS A 32 -28.56 16.11 1.35
CA HIS A 32 -27.69 15.50 2.37
C HIS A 32 -28.17 15.81 3.81
N HIS A 33 -28.84 16.96 4.02
CA HIS A 33 -29.48 17.31 5.29
C HIS A 33 -30.83 16.61 5.49
N ALA A 34 -31.59 16.39 4.40
CA ALA A 34 -32.82 15.60 4.43
C ALA A 34 -32.54 14.12 4.74
N ASN A 35 -31.45 13.55 4.21
CA ASN A 35 -31.08 12.14 4.42
C ASN A 35 -30.58 11.84 5.85
N ARG A 36 -29.99 12.83 6.54
CA ARG A 36 -29.62 12.69 7.96
C ARG A 36 -30.83 12.79 8.90
N ARG A 37 -31.86 13.56 8.55
CA ARG A 37 -33.11 13.61 9.32
C ARG A 37 -33.94 12.33 9.13
N SER A 38 -33.96 11.73 7.94
CA SER A 38 -34.63 10.44 7.71
C SER A 38 -33.91 9.28 8.40
N GLN A 39 -32.57 9.24 8.46
CA GLN A 39 -31.84 8.18 9.20
C GLN A 39 -32.01 8.26 10.73
N ILE A 40 -32.11 9.47 11.31
CA ILE A 40 -32.39 9.64 12.76
C ILE A 40 -33.85 9.28 13.09
N ILE A 41 -34.78 9.49 12.16
CA ILE A 41 -36.20 9.08 12.32
C ILE A 41 -36.40 7.59 12.02
N PHE A 42 -35.58 6.98 11.17
CA PHE A 42 -35.64 5.52 10.91
C PHE A 42 -35.13 4.71 12.11
N LEU A 43 -34.05 5.16 12.78
CA LEU A 43 -33.54 4.52 13.98
C LEU A 43 -34.45 4.67 15.22
N SER A 44 -35.41 5.60 15.20
CA SER A 44 -36.42 5.72 16.27
C SER A 44 -37.71 4.92 16.01
N ARG A 45 -37.91 4.41 14.78
CA ARG A 45 -39.07 3.57 14.43
C ARG A 45 -38.80 2.07 14.50
N GLU A 46 -37.58 1.60 14.26
CA GLU A 46 -37.24 0.16 14.38
C GLU A 46 -37.13 -0.34 15.83
N PHE A 47 -36.96 0.56 16.80
CA PHE A 47 -37.05 0.19 18.23
C PHE A 47 -38.48 0.00 18.74
N ALA A 48 -39.50 0.29 17.94
CA ALA A 48 -40.91 0.24 18.35
C ALA A 48 -41.63 -1.07 17.97
N GLU A 49 -41.00 -1.97 17.19
CA GLU A 49 -41.64 -3.21 16.70
C GLU A 49 -40.78 -4.46 16.97
N MET A 50 -40.39 -4.69 18.22
CA MET A 50 -40.04 -6.06 18.66
C MET A 50 -41.31 -6.79 19.09
N PRO A 51 -41.55 -8.03 18.63
CA PRO A 51 -42.70 -8.82 19.04
C PRO A 51 -42.65 -9.03 20.56
N SER A 52 -43.80 -8.84 21.21
CA SER A 52 -43.92 -9.01 22.64
C SER A 52 -43.55 -10.44 23.03
N PHE A 53 -42.39 -10.60 23.67
CA PHE A 53 -42.11 -11.80 24.45
C PHE A 53 -43.11 -11.81 25.61
N SER A 54 -44.21 -12.51 25.43
CA SER A 54 -45.15 -12.85 26.48
C SER A 54 -44.45 -13.81 27.44
N PHE A 55 -43.68 -13.26 28.37
CA PHE A 55 -43.24 -13.96 29.56
C PHE A 55 -44.49 -14.41 30.31
N LEU A 56 -44.79 -15.71 30.24
CA LEU A 56 -45.72 -16.34 31.15
C LEU A 56 -45.23 -16.05 32.57
N ARG A 57 -45.94 -15.12 33.21
CA ARG A 57 -45.70 -14.67 34.57
C ARG A 57 -46.00 -15.83 35.52
N ASN A 58 -44.99 -16.63 35.78
CA ASN A 58 -45.02 -17.61 36.85
C ASN A 58 -45.13 -16.84 38.18
N GLN A 59 -46.30 -16.89 38.82
CA GLN A 59 -46.55 -16.23 40.10
C GLN A 59 -45.98 -17.06 41.27
N SER A 60 -44.66 -17.28 41.28
CA SER A 60 -43.96 -17.73 42.48
C SER A 60 -43.28 -16.51 43.12
N GLY A 61 -43.70 -16.18 44.35
CA GLY A 61 -43.19 -15.14 45.26
C GLY A 61 -42.13 -14.16 44.72
N ARG A 62 -42.53 -12.90 44.49
CA ARG A 62 -41.60 -11.81 44.15
C ARG A 62 -40.62 -11.57 45.30
N ARG A 63 -39.43 -12.16 45.22
CA ARG A 63 -38.26 -11.69 45.96
C ARG A 63 -37.77 -10.41 45.27
N GLY A 64 -37.83 -9.28 45.96
CA GLY A 64 -37.26 -8.02 45.48
C GLY A 64 -35.75 -8.18 45.36
N PHE A 65 -35.20 -7.80 44.21
CA PHE A 65 -33.76 -7.83 43.97
C PHE A 65 -33.11 -6.72 44.82
N THR A 66 -32.16 -7.08 45.67
CA THR A 66 -31.48 -6.10 46.52
C THR A 66 -30.49 -5.30 45.68
N LEU A 67 -30.26 -4.04 46.05
CA LEU A 67 -29.26 -3.18 45.39
C LEU A 67 -27.87 -3.84 45.37
N VAL A 68 -27.56 -4.62 46.42
CA VAL A 68 -26.31 -5.37 46.56
C VAL A 68 -26.20 -6.47 45.51
N GLU A 69 -27.26 -7.26 45.28
CA GLU A 69 -27.25 -8.32 44.25
C GLU A 69 -27.01 -7.74 42.84
N LEU A 70 -27.60 -6.59 42.52
CA LEU A 70 -27.35 -5.91 41.25
C LEU A 70 -25.92 -5.43 41.12
N LEU A 71 -25.38 -4.84 42.19
CA LEU A 71 -24.02 -4.32 42.21
C LEU A 71 -22.98 -5.45 42.05
N VAL A 72 -23.21 -6.61 42.67
CA VAL A 72 -22.33 -7.78 42.52
C VAL A 72 -22.35 -8.30 41.08
N VAL A 73 -23.53 -8.40 40.45
CA VAL A 73 -23.64 -8.91 39.07
C VAL A 73 -22.91 -7.99 38.09
N ILE A 74 -23.12 -6.68 38.17
CA ILE A 74 -22.40 -5.74 37.29
C ILE A 74 -20.89 -5.74 37.58
N ALA A 75 -20.47 -5.95 38.84
CA ALA A 75 -19.06 -6.07 39.18
C ALA A 75 -18.43 -7.32 38.55
N ILE A 76 -19.10 -8.47 38.59
CA ILE A 76 -18.63 -9.71 37.96
C ILE A 76 -18.57 -9.56 36.44
N ILE A 77 -19.61 -9.02 35.80
CA ILE A 77 -19.60 -8.77 34.35
C ILE A 77 -18.48 -7.79 33.97
N GLY A 78 -18.29 -6.74 34.76
CA GLY A 78 -17.21 -5.77 34.58
C GLY A 78 -15.83 -6.42 34.63
N VAL A 79 -15.58 -7.29 35.61
CA VAL A 79 -14.33 -8.06 35.72
C VAL A 79 -14.16 -9.01 34.53
N LEU A 80 -15.20 -9.74 34.14
CA LEU A 80 -15.14 -10.65 32.99
C LEU A 80 -14.83 -9.90 31.68
N ILE A 81 -15.50 -8.78 31.41
CA ILE A 81 -15.23 -7.96 30.22
C ILE A 81 -13.82 -7.37 30.27
N ALA A 82 -13.38 -6.88 31.43
CA ALA A 82 -12.03 -6.33 31.59
C ALA A 82 -10.93 -7.37 31.31
N LEU A 83 -11.17 -8.64 31.65
CA LEU A 83 -10.23 -9.73 31.35
C LEU A 83 -10.32 -10.21 29.89
N LEU A 84 -11.51 -10.16 29.28
CA LEU A 84 -11.74 -10.63 27.91
C LEU A 84 -11.33 -9.61 26.84
N LEU A 85 -11.47 -8.31 27.09
CA LEU A 85 -11.23 -7.28 26.08
C LEU A 85 -9.76 -7.27 25.58
N PRO A 86 -8.73 -7.30 26.45
CA PRO A 86 -7.33 -7.37 26.00
C PRO A 86 -7.06 -8.66 25.20
N ALA A 87 -7.62 -9.78 25.66
CA ALA A 87 -7.45 -11.09 25.00
C ALA A 87 -8.07 -11.11 23.60
N VAL A 88 -9.27 -10.54 23.43
CA VAL A 88 -9.93 -10.45 22.11
C VAL A 88 -9.11 -9.61 21.14
N GLN A 89 -8.50 -8.51 21.59
CA GLN A 89 -7.67 -7.69 20.70
C GLN A 89 -6.37 -8.37 20.31
N GLN A 90 -5.70 -9.05 21.25
CA GLN A 90 -4.52 -9.87 20.96
C GLN A 90 -4.83 -10.98 19.95
N ALA A 91 -5.97 -11.68 20.13
CA ALA A 91 -6.41 -12.72 19.21
C ALA A 91 -6.71 -12.15 17.81
N ARG A 92 -7.35 -10.97 17.72
CA ARG A 92 -7.62 -10.31 16.44
C ARG A 92 -6.33 -9.90 15.72
N GLU A 93 -5.35 -9.35 16.43
CA GLU A 93 -4.07 -8.98 15.81
C GLU A 93 -3.27 -10.21 15.37
N ALA A 94 -3.29 -11.29 16.16
CA ALA A 94 -2.67 -12.55 15.76
C ALA A 94 -3.28 -13.08 14.45
N ALA A 95 -4.62 -13.02 14.31
CA ALA A 95 -5.30 -13.43 13.08
C ALA A 95 -4.93 -12.52 11.89
N ARG A 96 -4.88 -11.20 12.07
CA ARG A 96 -4.46 -10.27 11.01
C ARG A 96 -3.01 -10.51 10.58
N ARG A 97 -2.10 -10.75 11.54
CA ARG A 97 -0.72 -11.09 11.25
C ARG A 97 -0.58 -12.39 10.45
N ILE A 98 -1.36 -13.42 10.79
CA ILE A 98 -1.40 -14.66 10.01
C ILE A 98 -1.81 -14.37 8.56
N GLN A 99 -2.79 -13.50 8.34
CA GLN A 99 -3.19 -13.11 7.00
C GLN A 99 -2.08 -12.32 6.27
N CYS A 100 -1.37 -11.39 6.93
CA CYS A 100 -0.25 -10.70 6.30
C CYS A 100 0.87 -11.68 5.90
N VAL A 101 1.20 -12.65 6.76
CA VAL A 101 2.16 -13.72 6.46
C VAL A 101 1.69 -14.59 5.29
N ASN A 102 0.40 -14.93 5.22
CA ASN A 102 -0.15 -15.72 4.12
C ASN A 102 -0.10 -14.97 2.79
N ASN A 103 -0.39 -13.67 2.77
CA ASN A 103 -0.24 -12.82 1.58
C ASN A 103 1.20 -12.81 1.09
N MET A 104 2.18 -12.68 1.99
CA MET A 104 3.60 -12.76 1.63
C MET A 104 4.01 -14.15 1.11
N LYS A 105 3.46 -15.23 1.67
CA LYS A 105 3.67 -16.58 1.14
C LYS A 105 3.10 -16.75 -0.26
N GLN A 106 1.93 -16.17 -0.55
CA GLN A 106 1.35 -16.16 -1.90
C GLN A 106 2.24 -15.39 -2.87
N ILE A 107 2.81 -14.26 -2.45
CA ILE A 107 3.80 -13.51 -3.23
C ILE A 107 5.06 -14.36 -3.48
N GLY A 108 5.59 -15.04 -2.45
CA GLY A 108 6.75 -15.93 -2.58
C GLY A 108 6.52 -17.08 -3.56
N LEU A 109 5.38 -17.78 -3.44
CA LEU A 109 4.96 -18.80 -4.39
C LEU A 109 4.81 -18.22 -5.80
N GLY A 110 4.22 -17.03 -5.92
CA GLY A 110 4.12 -16.33 -7.20
C GLY A 110 5.50 -16.07 -7.82
N LEU A 111 6.47 -15.62 -7.02
CA LEU A 111 7.83 -15.32 -7.48
C LEU A 111 8.56 -16.58 -7.96
N HIS A 112 8.36 -17.70 -7.27
CA HIS A 112 8.91 -18.99 -7.68
C HIS A 112 8.24 -19.51 -8.96
N ASN A 113 6.92 -19.43 -9.07
CA ASN A 113 6.20 -19.82 -10.29
C ASN A 113 6.59 -18.96 -11.49
N TYR A 114 6.79 -17.65 -11.28
CA TYR A 114 7.33 -16.75 -12.29
C TYR A 114 8.73 -17.22 -12.71
N HIS A 115 9.61 -17.47 -11.74
CA HIS A 115 10.96 -17.96 -12.01
C HIS A 115 10.96 -19.30 -12.74
N ASP A 116 10.08 -20.24 -12.41
CA ASP A 116 9.99 -21.54 -13.10
C ASP A 116 9.53 -21.38 -14.56
N THR A 117 8.68 -20.38 -14.83
CA THR A 117 8.18 -20.08 -16.18
C THR A 117 9.20 -19.34 -17.04
N PHE A 118 9.88 -18.33 -16.46
CA PHE A 118 10.75 -17.40 -17.19
C PHE A 118 12.25 -17.64 -16.97
N LEU A 119 12.62 -18.55 -16.06
CA LEU A 119 13.98 -18.89 -15.63
C LEU A 119 14.78 -17.70 -15.06
N VAL A 120 14.08 -16.65 -14.63
CA VAL A 120 14.60 -15.43 -14.01
C VAL A 120 13.54 -14.88 -13.06
N PHE A 121 13.96 -14.14 -12.03
CA PHE A 121 13.04 -13.36 -11.19
C PHE A 121 12.55 -12.11 -11.93
N PRO A 122 11.34 -11.62 -11.63
CA PRO A 122 10.82 -10.42 -12.26
C PRO A 122 11.67 -9.22 -11.85
N ARG A 123 12.13 -8.47 -12.85
CA ARG A 123 13.02 -7.33 -12.64
C ARG A 123 12.21 -6.04 -12.55
N THR A 124 12.57 -5.17 -11.62
CA THR A 124 12.09 -3.79 -11.63
C THR A 124 12.81 -3.02 -12.76
N PRO A 125 12.09 -2.32 -13.66
CA PRO A 125 12.71 -1.48 -14.69
C PRO A 125 13.78 -0.55 -14.09
N PHE A 126 14.90 -0.36 -14.79
CA PHE A 126 15.99 0.45 -14.24
C PHE A 126 15.78 1.95 -14.44
N TRP A 127 16.49 2.81 -13.69
CA TRP A 127 16.59 4.26 -13.98
C TRP A 127 18.00 4.81 -13.80
N PHE A 128 18.39 5.80 -14.61
CA PHE A 128 19.67 6.50 -14.49
C PHE A 128 19.44 7.93 -14.02
N ASN A 129 19.77 8.23 -12.76
CA ASN A 129 19.83 9.60 -12.26
C ASN A 129 21.15 10.26 -12.66
N GLY A 130 21.29 10.61 -13.94
CA GLY A 130 22.44 11.33 -14.48
C GLY A 130 22.06 12.16 -15.71
N GLY A 131 22.62 13.37 -15.80
CA GLY A 131 22.23 14.43 -16.74
C GLY A 131 22.07 13.96 -18.18
N GLY A 132 20.81 13.92 -18.63
CA GLY A 132 20.39 13.36 -19.92
C GLY A 132 19.60 12.09 -19.72
N GLY A 133 18.36 12.23 -19.21
CA GLY A 133 17.41 11.15 -18.96
C GLY A 133 17.04 10.39 -20.23
N ASN A 134 17.95 9.54 -20.70
CA ASN A 134 17.72 8.66 -21.83
C ASN A 134 16.80 7.54 -21.38
N GLN A 135 15.51 7.80 -21.57
CA GLN A 135 14.38 6.90 -21.43
C GLN A 135 14.63 5.66 -22.30
N SER A 136 15.08 4.55 -21.72
CA SER A 136 15.05 3.30 -22.48
C SER A 136 13.58 2.90 -22.74
N PRO A 137 13.25 2.23 -23.86
CA PRO A 137 11.89 1.75 -24.11
C PRO A 137 11.33 0.88 -22.98
N GLU A 138 12.18 0.22 -22.20
CA GLU A 138 11.81 -0.56 -20.99
C GLU A 138 11.12 0.31 -19.92
N PHE A 139 11.32 1.63 -19.96
CA PHE A 139 10.88 2.59 -18.95
C PHE A 139 9.52 3.18 -19.26
N TYR A 140 9.06 3.07 -20.52
CA TYR A 140 7.88 3.79 -20.95
C TYR A 140 6.62 3.23 -20.28
N SER A 141 6.62 1.98 -19.81
CA SER A 141 5.42 1.37 -19.22
C SER A 141 5.19 1.79 -17.76
N GLY A 142 6.21 2.10 -16.96
CA GLY A 142 6.07 2.46 -15.54
C GLY A 142 5.51 1.35 -14.62
N PHE A 143 5.37 0.12 -15.11
CA PHE A 143 4.88 -1.01 -14.31
C PHE A 143 6.02 -1.73 -13.57
N GLY A 144 5.79 -2.11 -12.32
CA GLY A 144 6.74 -2.84 -11.48
C GLY A 144 6.60 -4.36 -11.55
N TRP A 145 7.50 -5.07 -10.85
CA TRP A 145 7.53 -6.54 -10.78
C TRP A 145 6.20 -7.16 -10.30
N ARG A 146 5.48 -6.47 -9.39
CA ARG A 146 4.16 -6.88 -8.90
C ARG A 146 3.12 -7.00 -10.01
N SER A 147 3.21 -6.16 -11.05
CA SER A 147 2.31 -6.23 -12.21
C SER A 147 2.58 -7.47 -13.06
N MET A 148 3.84 -7.90 -13.14
CA MET A 148 4.23 -9.14 -13.82
C MET A 148 3.82 -10.39 -13.02
N LEU A 149 3.64 -10.26 -11.71
CA LEU A 149 3.30 -11.35 -10.82
C LEU A 149 1.80 -11.70 -10.82
N LEU A 150 0.94 -10.80 -11.30
CA LEU A 150 -0.52 -10.95 -11.24
C LEU A 150 -1.04 -12.33 -11.71
N PRO A 151 -0.57 -12.94 -12.82
CA PRO A 151 -1.04 -14.26 -13.24
C PRO A 151 -0.74 -15.38 -12.25
N PHE A 152 0.28 -15.19 -11.40
CA PHE A 152 0.76 -16.18 -10.43
C PHE A 152 0.18 -15.99 -9.02
N ILE A 153 -0.67 -14.97 -8.83
CA ILE A 153 -1.37 -14.66 -7.56
C ILE A 153 -2.89 -14.51 -7.79
N GLU A 154 -3.45 -15.30 -8.70
CA GLU A 154 -4.89 -15.34 -9.01
C GLU A 154 -5.47 -14.01 -9.54
N GLN A 155 -4.63 -13.15 -10.14
CA GLN A 155 -5.03 -11.87 -10.74
C GLN A 155 -4.85 -11.85 -12.27
N THR A 156 -4.96 -12.99 -12.96
CA THR A 156 -4.82 -13.11 -14.43
C THR A 156 -5.79 -12.19 -15.18
N ALA A 157 -7.05 -12.10 -14.74
CA ALA A 157 -8.05 -11.23 -15.39
C ALA A 157 -7.70 -9.73 -15.31
N LEU A 158 -6.90 -9.33 -14.32
CA LEU A 158 -6.39 -7.96 -14.20
C LEU A 158 -5.15 -7.76 -15.08
N HIS A 159 -4.25 -8.75 -15.09
CA HIS A 159 -3.06 -8.77 -15.94
C HIS A 159 -3.39 -8.61 -17.42
N ASP A 160 -4.38 -9.37 -17.93
CA ASP A 160 -4.74 -9.39 -19.35
C ASP A 160 -5.33 -8.06 -19.84
N LYS A 161 -5.75 -7.18 -18.92
CA LYS A 161 -6.24 -5.83 -19.24
C LYS A 161 -5.10 -4.82 -19.38
N ILE A 162 -3.90 -5.12 -18.85
CA ILE A 162 -2.77 -4.19 -18.91
C ILE A 162 -2.30 -4.08 -20.35
N ASN A 163 -2.31 -2.84 -20.87
CA ASN A 163 -1.67 -2.55 -22.14
C ASN A 163 -0.19 -2.25 -21.91
N TRP A 164 0.65 -3.29 -22.02
CA TRP A 164 2.10 -3.20 -21.82
C TRP A 164 2.84 -2.28 -22.82
N SER A 165 2.18 -1.87 -23.91
CA SER A 165 2.72 -0.90 -24.87
C SER A 165 2.51 0.57 -24.47
N ARG A 166 1.79 0.81 -23.38
CA ARG A 166 1.42 2.14 -22.88
C ARG A 166 1.93 2.36 -21.45
N PRO A 167 2.16 3.62 -21.04
CA PRO A 167 2.57 3.93 -19.68
C PRO A 167 1.46 3.61 -18.68
N ILE A 168 1.84 3.43 -17.42
CA ILE A 168 0.94 3.19 -16.28
C ILE A 168 -0.03 4.35 -16.07
N ASN A 169 0.37 5.56 -16.43
CA ASN A 169 -0.46 6.76 -16.34
C ASN A 169 -1.27 7.05 -17.61
N ASP A 170 -1.30 6.13 -18.58
CA ASP A 170 -2.13 6.27 -19.78
C ASP A 170 -3.61 6.24 -19.39
N THR A 171 -4.34 7.27 -19.82
CA THR A 171 -5.78 7.46 -19.56
C THR A 171 -6.64 7.09 -20.78
N THR A 172 -6.05 6.45 -21.79
CA THR A 172 -6.75 6.08 -23.02
C THR A 172 -7.29 4.65 -22.94
N GLY A 173 -8.43 4.39 -23.57
CA GLY A 173 -9.10 3.09 -23.52
C GLY A 173 -10.04 2.90 -22.33
N SER A 174 -10.69 1.74 -22.25
CA SER A 174 -11.61 1.38 -21.17
C SER A 174 -11.54 -0.13 -20.86
N PRO A 175 -10.99 -0.54 -19.70
CA PRO A 175 -10.26 0.31 -18.75
C PRO A 175 -8.94 0.81 -19.35
N SER A 176 -8.51 2.01 -18.95
CA SER A 176 -7.16 2.50 -19.23
C SER A 176 -6.14 1.87 -18.27
N ASN A 177 -4.84 1.96 -18.59
CA ASN A 177 -3.79 1.53 -17.64
C ASN A 177 -3.88 2.29 -16.31
N TYR A 178 -4.28 3.56 -16.37
CA TYR A 178 -4.54 4.35 -15.19
C TYR A 178 -5.67 3.76 -14.34
N ASP A 179 -6.79 3.38 -14.95
CA ASP A 179 -7.89 2.73 -14.22
C ASP A 179 -7.46 1.42 -13.57
N ILE A 180 -6.59 0.66 -14.24
CA ILE A 180 -6.06 -0.61 -13.73
C ILE A 180 -5.18 -0.39 -12.50
N ALA A 181 -4.25 0.57 -12.54
CA ALA A 181 -3.37 0.88 -11.41
C ALA A 181 -4.12 1.36 -10.16
N ARG A 182 -5.38 1.78 -10.31
CA ARG A 182 -6.25 2.20 -9.21
C ARG A 182 -6.97 1.04 -8.53
N ILE A 183 -7.02 -0.14 -9.12
CA ILE A 183 -7.69 -1.30 -8.53
C ILE A 183 -6.88 -1.75 -7.30
N GLY A 184 -7.52 -1.88 -6.15
CA GLY A 184 -6.89 -2.43 -4.95
C GLY A 184 -6.85 -3.95 -5.01
N ILE A 185 -5.73 -4.55 -4.62
CA ILE A 185 -5.55 -6.00 -4.60
C ILE A 185 -5.32 -6.42 -3.15
N GLU A 186 -6.25 -7.19 -2.59
CA GLU A 186 -6.19 -7.62 -1.18
C GLU A 186 -4.89 -8.39 -0.86
N GLY A 187 -4.43 -9.23 -1.79
CA GLY A 187 -3.18 -9.98 -1.65
C GLY A 187 -1.91 -9.09 -1.59
N TYR A 188 -2.01 -7.80 -1.94
CA TYR A 188 -0.93 -6.83 -1.78
C TYR A 188 -1.04 -5.96 -0.54
N THR A 189 -2.06 -6.14 0.29
CA THR A 189 -2.27 -5.32 1.49
C THR A 189 -2.26 -6.15 2.76
N CYS A 190 -1.73 -5.57 3.85
CA CYS A 190 -1.73 -6.20 5.15
C CYS A 190 -2.94 -5.69 5.96
N PRO A 191 -3.85 -6.55 6.45
CA PRO A 191 -5.00 -6.12 7.25
C PRO A 191 -4.64 -5.42 8.57
N SER A 192 -3.41 -5.55 9.08
CA SER A 192 -2.94 -4.79 10.24
C SER A 192 -2.63 -3.33 9.91
N ASP A 193 -2.48 -2.97 8.64
CA ASP A 193 -2.27 -1.59 8.21
C ASP A 193 -3.63 -0.85 8.04
N PRO A 194 -3.82 0.31 8.70
CA PRO A 194 -5.07 1.07 8.65
C PRO A 194 -5.28 1.84 7.34
N THR A 195 -4.32 1.85 6.40
CA THR A 195 -4.48 2.53 5.11
C THR A 195 -5.56 1.88 4.25
N GLY A 196 -5.69 0.55 4.32
CA GLY A 196 -6.58 -0.23 3.47
C GLY A 196 -6.08 -0.34 2.02
N LEU A 197 -7.00 -0.60 1.09
CA LEU A 197 -6.69 -0.88 -0.32
C LEU A 197 -6.24 0.33 -1.13
N TYR A 198 -6.55 1.54 -0.65
CA TYR A 198 -6.41 2.76 -1.43
C TYR A 198 -5.73 3.86 -0.63
N THR A 199 -5.11 4.79 -1.35
CA THR A 199 -4.61 6.03 -0.75
C THR A 199 -5.77 6.92 -0.30
N LYS A 200 -5.61 7.62 0.84
CA LYS A 200 -6.63 8.57 1.33
C LYS A 200 -6.67 9.82 0.44
N ALA A 201 -7.87 10.27 0.07
CA ALA A 201 -8.04 11.57 -0.58
C ALA A 201 -7.56 12.70 0.35
N GLY A 202 -6.82 13.67 -0.18
CA GLY A 202 -6.11 14.71 0.55
C GLY A 202 -4.67 14.35 0.93
N ASN A 203 -4.25 13.08 0.84
CA ASN A 203 -2.91 12.66 1.23
C ASN A 203 -1.90 12.89 0.10
N GLN A 204 -1.36 14.11 0.07
CA GLN A 204 -0.34 14.54 -0.89
C GLN A 204 0.92 13.67 -0.95
N TYR A 205 1.23 12.93 0.11
CA TYR A 205 2.42 12.09 0.18
C TYR A 205 2.25 10.77 -0.58
N LEU A 206 1.01 10.25 -0.60
CA LEU A 206 0.66 9.03 -1.32
C LEU A 206 0.40 9.28 -2.82
N TRP A 207 0.05 10.50 -3.20
CA TRP A 207 -0.34 10.87 -4.56
C TRP A 207 0.82 11.09 -5.55
N SER A 208 2.03 11.35 -5.06
CA SER A 208 3.15 11.78 -5.90
C SER A 208 3.83 10.68 -6.73
N ASN A 209 3.46 9.40 -6.54
CA ASN A 209 4.27 8.28 -7.04
C ASN A 209 4.00 7.82 -8.47
N TRP A 210 2.76 7.86 -8.92
CA TRP A 210 2.37 7.08 -10.09
C TRP A 210 2.50 7.88 -11.40
N CYS A 211 2.79 9.18 -11.31
CA CYS A 211 3.15 10.05 -12.42
C CYS A 211 4.56 9.82 -12.99
N PHE A 212 5.31 8.79 -12.59
CA PHE A 212 6.65 8.62 -13.14
C PHE A 212 6.63 7.71 -14.38
N PRO A 213 7.20 8.10 -15.53
CA PRO A 213 8.09 9.26 -15.75
C PRO A 213 7.40 10.59 -16.14
N ASN A 214 6.09 10.59 -16.45
CA ASN A 214 5.40 11.79 -16.92
C ASN A 214 4.49 12.43 -15.84
N GLY A 215 4.95 13.55 -15.26
CA GLY A 215 4.33 14.34 -14.17
C GLY A 215 2.87 14.79 -14.33
N SER A 216 2.19 14.42 -15.41
CA SER A 216 0.87 14.91 -15.85
C SER A 216 -0.32 14.07 -15.39
N CYS A 217 -0.17 13.34 -14.30
CA CYS A 217 -1.17 12.40 -13.80
C CYS A 217 -2.21 13.07 -12.87
N GLN A 218 -3.46 12.60 -12.86
CA GLN A 218 -4.55 13.16 -12.05
C GLN A 218 -4.42 12.85 -10.54
N GLN A 219 -3.71 13.71 -9.80
CA GLN A 219 -3.40 13.51 -8.38
C GLN A 219 -4.61 13.57 -7.43
N ASP A 220 -5.81 13.88 -7.92
CA ASP A 220 -7.03 14.00 -7.11
C ASP A 220 -7.76 12.67 -6.88
N GLN A 221 -7.28 11.58 -7.47
CA GLN A 221 -7.93 10.27 -7.41
C GLN A 221 -7.12 9.25 -6.58
N PRO A 222 -7.79 8.31 -5.88
CA PRO A 222 -7.12 7.25 -5.14
C PRO A 222 -6.46 6.24 -6.09
N ILE A 223 -5.32 5.70 -5.67
CA ILE A 223 -4.62 4.58 -6.32
C ILE A 223 -4.65 3.33 -5.43
N GLY A 224 -4.51 2.15 -6.03
CA GLY A 224 -4.32 0.92 -5.27
C GLY A 224 -2.94 0.90 -4.63
N VAL A 225 -2.86 0.59 -3.34
CA VAL A 225 -1.58 0.52 -2.61
C VAL A 225 -1.06 -0.90 -2.42
N THR A 226 0.19 -1.02 -2.01
CA THR A 226 0.81 -2.26 -1.52
C THR A 226 1.50 -2.03 -0.18
N ASN A 227 1.38 -3.02 0.70
CA ASN A 227 2.17 -3.16 1.93
C ASN A 227 3.42 -4.02 1.72
N TYR A 228 3.61 -4.60 0.55
CA TYR A 228 4.73 -5.50 0.27
C TYR A 228 5.59 -4.90 -0.85
N LYS A 229 6.83 -4.52 -0.51
CA LYS A 229 7.80 -3.90 -1.42
C LYS A 229 9.08 -4.72 -1.48
N GLY A 230 9.68 -4.75 -2.67
CA GLY A 230 10.92 -5.46 -2.93
C GLY A 230 12.14 -4.63 -2.56
N PHE A 231 13.18 -5.26 -2.01
CA PHE A 231 14.43 -4.56 -1.71
C PHE A 231 15.17 -4.17 -2.97
N VAL A 232 15.68 -2.93 -3.00
CA VAL A 232 16.52 -2.42 -4.10
C VAL A 232 17.98 -2.19 -3.71
N GLY A 233 18.30 -2.35 -2.43
CA GLY A 233 19.66 -2.33 -1.89
C GLY A 233 19.73 -1.62 -0.55
N VAL A 234 20.95 -1.37 -0.07
CA VAL A 234 21.17 -0.60 1.16
C VAL A 234 20.73 0.85 0.99
N ARG A 235 21.01 1.46 -0.16
CA ARG A 235 20.63 2.84 -0.47
C ARG A 235 19.89 2.91 -1.78
N TYR A 236 18.98 3.88 -1.84
CA TYR A 236 18.27 4.20 -3.07
C TYR A 236 19.24 4.68 -4.16
N ASP A 237 19.16 4.09 -5.36
CA ASP A 237 19.95 4.47 -6.52
C ASP A 237 21.48 4.61 -6.26
N ALA A 238 22.06 3.75 -5.42
CA ALA A 238 23.50 3.81 -5.12
C ALA A 238 24.37 3.71 -6.40
N PRO A 239 25.37 4.60 -6.59
CA PRO A 239 26.12 4.70 -7.84
C PRO A 239 26.88 3.41 -8.17
N LEU A 240 26.92 3.06 -9.45
CA LEU A 240 27.61 1.88 -9.99
C LEU A 240 29.12 2.07 -10.18
N THR A 241 29.63 3.31 -10.07
CA THR A 241 31.03 3.64 -10.37
C THR A 241 31.62 4.56 -9.30
N GLY A 242 32.84 4.25 -8.84
CA GLY A 242 33.57 5.04 -7.83
C GLY A 242 34.03 4.19 -6.64
N THR A 243 34.80 4.80 -5.72
CA THR A 243 35.34 4.13 -4.51
C THR A 243 34.27 3.78 -3.47
N SER A 244 33.04 4.25 -3.64
CA SER A 244 31.86 3.91 -2.84
C SER A 244 30.81 3.12 -3.63
N ALA A 245 31.18 2.54 -4.78
CA ALA A 245 30.25 1.83 -5.64
C ALA A 245 29.83 0.48 -5.03
N ILE A 246 28.52 0.30 -4.85
CA ILE A 246 27.96 -1.00 -4.48
C ILE A 246 27.88 -1.85 -5.75
N PRO A 247 28.51 -3.03 -5.82
CA PRO A 247 28.41 -3.91 -6.98
C PRO A 247 26.96 -4.22 -7.36
N TYR A 248 26.72 -4.52 -8.63
CA TYR A 248 25.45 -5.11 -9.05
C TYR A 248 25.52 -6.64 -8.87
N PRO A 249 24.46 -7.28 -8.35
CA PRO A 249 23.25 -6.68 -7.76
C PRO A 249 23.49 -6.21 -6.31
N ALA A 250 22.82 -5.13 -5.89
CA ALA A 250 22.75 -4.70 -4.49
C ALA A 250 21.65 -5.43 -3.70
N SER A 251 20.70 -6.04 -4.42
CA SER A 251 19.55 -6.78 -3.89
C SER A 251 18.80 -7.47 -5.01
N MET A 252 17.78 -8.25 -4.69
CA MET A 252 17.03 -8.99 -5.69
C MET A 252 16.19 -8.15 -6.66
N PHE A 253 15.67 -6.99 -6.23
CA PHE A 253 14.91 -6.09 -7.10
C PHE A 253 15.71 -4.85 -7.50
N ASP A 254 17.04 -4.93 -7.48
CA ASP A 254 17.94 -3.84 -7.84
C ASP A 254 17.53 -3.15 -9.15
N ARG A 255 17.22 -1.86 -9.02
CA ARG A 255 16.73 -0.98 -10.08
C ARG A 255 17.85 -0.40 -10.94
N ARG A 256 19.07 -0.88 -10.81
CA ARG A 256 20.19 -0.45 -11.65
C ARG A 256 20.27 -1.31 -12.91
N LYS A 257 21.05 -0.85 -13.88
CA LYS A 257 21.26 -1.58 -15.13
C LYS A 257 22.05 -2.85 -14.84
N GLY A 258 21.46 -4.02 -15.11
CA GLY A 258 22.09 -5.31 -14.92
C GLY A 258 21.19 -6.46 -15.41
N PRO A 259 21.72 -7.70 -15.48
CA PRO A 259 20.94 -8.87 -15.88
C PRO A 259 19.85 -9.21 -14.85
N ALA A 260 18.70 -9.72 -15.31
CA ALA A 260 17.72 -10.29 -14.40
C ALA A 260 18.33 -11.48 -13.63
N LEU A 261 18.11 -11.51 -12.32
CA LEU A 261 18.71 -12.51 -11.43
C LEU A 261 17.96 -13.83 -11.51
N ARG A 262 18.70 -14.94 -11.38
CA ARG A 262 18.19 -16.31 -11.31
C ARG A 262 18.40 -16.86 -9.91
N MET A 263 17.75 -17.97 -9.58
CA MET A 263 17.95 -18.66 -8.30
C MET A 263 19.43 -18.99 -8.05
N ARG A 264 20.17 -19.43 -9.08
CA ARG A 264 21.61 -19.72 -8.98
C ARG A 264 22.50 -18.49 -8.69
N ASP A 265 21.96 -17.29 -8.92
CA ASP A 265 22.70 -16.05 -8.70
C ASP A 265 22.59 -15.59 -7.23
N VAL A 266 21.83 -16.31 -6.39
CA VAL A 266 21.72 -16.08 -4.93
C VAL A 266 22.76 -16.96 -4.21
N ILE A 267 24.03 -16.53 -4.26
CA ILE A 267 25.17 -17.35 -3.81
C ILE A 267 25.28 -17.43 -2.28
N ASP A 268 24.75 -16.45 -1.55
CA ASP A 268 24.77 -16.44 -0.08
C ASP A 268 23.69 -17.35 0.55
N GLY A 269 22.90 -18.02 -0.31
CA GLY A 269 21.87 -18.98 0.07
C GLY A 269 20.47 -18.36 0.06
N THR A 270 19.50 -19.06 -0.54
CA THR A 270 18.13 -18.56 -0.71
C THR A 270 17.39 -18.34 0.62
N THR A 271 17.80 -19.03 1.69
CA THR A 271 17.28 -18.85 3.06
C THR A 271 17.79 -17.58 3.73
N ASN A 272 18.91 -17.03 3.26
CA ASN A 272 19.65 -15.93 3.91
C ASN A 272 19.47 -14.58 3.20
N VAL A 273 18.72 -14.55 2.09
CA VAL A 273 18.57 -13.36 1.26
C VAL A 273 17.10 -12.95 1.22
N ILE A 274 16.82 -11.69 1.50
CA ILE A 274 15.48 -11.13 1.60
C ILE A 274 15.02 -10.59 0.23
N TYR A 275 13.80 -10.97 -0.18
CA TYR A 275 13.11 -10.41 -1.34
C TYR A 275 12.34 -9.14 -1.02
N VAL A 276 11.39 -9.29 -0.10
CA VAL A 276 10.27 -8.38 0.10
C VAL A 276 10.11 -8.14 1.59
N ALA A 277 9.80 -6.90 1.96
CA ALA A 277 9.41 -6.56 3.32
C ALA A 277 8.02 -5.93 3.35
N GLU A 278 7.43 -6.02 4.54
CA GLU A 278 6.32 -5.15 4.91
C GLU A 278 6.75 -3.68 4.96
N VAL A 279 5.87 -2.85 4.44
CA VAL A 279 5.93 -1.40 4.49
C VAL A 279 4.53 -0.85 4.79
N THR A 280 4.48 0.38 5.30
CA THR A 280 3.22 1.07 5.59
C THR A 280 3.01 2.27 4.65
N PRO A 281 1.98 2.24 3.78
CA PRO A 281 1.65 3.38 2.93
C PRO A 281 1.30 4.66 3.71
N GLU A 282 0.74 4.56 4.92
CA GLU A 282 0.41 5.73 5.77
C GLU A 282 1.62 6.67 5.97
N PHE A 283 2.81 6.08 6.05
CA PHE A 283 4.07 6.77 6.31
C PHE A 283 4.97 6.85 5.07
N TYR A 284 4.72 6.00 4.07
CA TYR A 284 5.57 5.96 2.89
C TYR A 284 4.90 6.52 1.66
N ALA A 285 5.54 7.55 1.10
CA ALA A 285 5.40 7.85 -0.30
C ALA A 285 5.75 6.59 -1.12
N TRP A 286 5.30 6.59 -2.35
CA TRP A 286 5.67 5.54 -3.28
C TRP A 286 5.13 4.15 -3.01
N SER A 287 3.84 4.05 -2.70
CA SER A 287 3.20 2.80 -2.27
C SER A 287 2.19 2.22 -3.26
N GLY A 288 2.16 2.71 -4.50
CA GLY A 288 1.31 2.13 -5.55
C GLY A 288 1.76 0.71 -5.91
N TRP A 289 0.85 -0.26 -5.93
CA TRP A 289 1.20 -1.66 -6.20
C TRP A 289 1.72 -1.85 -7.64
N ALA A 290 1.11 -1.16 -8.60
CA ALA A 290 1.42 -1.33 -10.02
C ALA A 290 2.71 -0.61 -10.42
N SER A 291 3.12 0.41 -9.64
CA SER A 291 4.29 1.24 -9.96
C SER A 291 5.59 0.47 -9.79
N TRP A 292 6.51 0.71 -10.72
CA TRP A 292 7.90 0.29 -10.63
C TRP A 292 8.67 1.02 -9.53
N HIS A 293 8.28 2.26 -9.23
CA HIS A 293 8.91 3.12 -8.24
C HIS A 293 8.25 2.90 -6.89
N SER A 294 8.37 1.71 -6.30
CA SER A 294 7.67 1.35 -5.06
C SER A 294 8.46 0.25 -4.37
N ASP A 295 9.51 0.70 -3.71
CA ASP A 295 10.63 -0.10 -3.26
C ASP A 295 10.91 0.07 -1.77
N VAL A 296 11.75 -0.81 -1.25
CA VAL A 296 12.27 -0.73 0.12
C VAL A 296 13.80 -0.78 0.08
N ILE A 297 14.44 -0.05 1.00
CA ILE A 297 15.88 -0.03 1.21
C ILE A 297 16.21 -0.50 2.63
N SER A 298 17.47 -0.88 2.85
CA SER A 298 17.97 -1.27 4.18
C SER A 298 18.91 -0.24 4.81
N GLU A 299 18.83 1.04 4.41
CA GLU A 299 19.69 2.10 4.97
C GLU A 299 19.49 2.22 6.49
N ASN A 300 18.25 2.05 6.95
CA ASN A 300 17.91 2.00 8.36
C ASN A 300 17.20 0.69 8.71
N GLY A 301 17.12 0.40 10.01
CA GLY A 301 16.43 -0.78 10.52
C GLY A 301 14.91 -0.71 10.33
N PRO A 302 14.20 -1.82 10.58
CA PRO A 302 12.74 -1.86 10.52
C PRO A 302 12.09 -0.84 11.47
N ASN A 303 10.94 -0.29 11.07
CA ASN A 303 10.19 0.71 11.84
C ASN A 303 10.99 1.98 12.18
N TYR A 304 12.03 2.31 11.40
CA TYR A 304 12.81 3.52 11.61
C TYR A 304 11.91 4.77 11.55
N ALA A 305 11.82 5.48 12.66
CA ALA A 305 10.99 6.67 12.78
C ALA A 305 11.57 7.82 11.95
N PHE A 306 10.87 8.21 10.88
CA PHE A 306 11.21 9.40 10.11
C PHE A 306 10.23 10.53 10.47
N ARG A 307 10.74 11.76 10.60
CA ARG A 307 9.94 12.96 10.89
C ARG A 307 9.75 13.72 9.57
N TYR A 308 8.51 13.92 9.13
CA TYR A 308 8.21 14.89 8.07
C TYR A 308 8.60 16.28 8.57
N TYR A 309 9.76 16.78 8.14
CA TYR A 309 10.08 18.20 8.30
C TYR A 309 9.26 18.98 7.27
N GLY A 310 8.23 19.69 7.73
CA GLY A 310 7.45 20.62 6.91
C GLY A 310 6.34 21.26 7.74
N HIS A 311 6.24 22.59 7.71
CA HIS A 311 5.17 23.32 8.40
C HIS A 311 3.79 22.92 7.88
N VAL A 312 2.78 23.00 8.76
CA VAL A 312 1.35 22.93 8.37
C VAL A 312 1.13 23.96 7.25
N ASN A 313 0.77 23.49 6.05
CA ASN A 313 0.48 24.29 4.84
C ASN A 313 1.66 24.89 4.05
N ALA A 314 2.90 24.45 4.24
CA ALA A 314 4.01 24.88 3.37
C ALA A 314 4.53 23.71 2.52
N ARG A 315 4.23 23.72 1.21
CA ARG A 315 4.98 22.92 0.22
C ARG A 315 6.18 23.75 -0.24
N THR A 316 7.40 23.39 0.16
CA THR A 316 8.59 23.84 -0.58
C THR A 316 8.93 22.81 -1.65
N SER A 317 9.14 23.28 -2.88
CA SER A 317 9.38 22.48 -4.09
C SER A 317 10.61 21.57 -4.03
N THR A 318 11.39 21.63 -2.95
CA THR A 318 12.62 20.86 -2.71
C THR A 318 12.49 19.80 -1.61
N GLN A 319 11.31 19.62 -1.00
CA GLN A 319 11.05 18.55 -0.03
C GLN A 319 10.61 17.22 -0.67
N HIS A 320 10.76 17.09 -1.98
CA HIS A 320 10.66 15.83 -2.71
C HIS A 320 12.06 15.21 -2.93
N GLY A 321 12.90 15.22 -1.89
CA GLY A 321 14.28 14.75 -1.92
C GLY A 321 14.46 13.44 -1.18
N PHE A 322 14.62 12.36 -1.94
CA PHE A 322 15.50 11.20 -1.75
C PHE A 322 15.94 10.78 -0.32
N THR A 323 15.77 9.48 -0.07
CA THR A 323 16.38 8.56 0.92
C THR A 323 15.95 8.53 2.39
N GLN A 324 14.98 9.31 2.86
CA GLN A 324 14.63 9.28 4.30
C GLN A 324 13.33 8.55 4.67
N GLY A 325 12.74 7.76 3.76
CA GLY A 325 11.49 7.07 4.03
C GLY A 325 11.17 5.94 3.06
N GLU A 326 12.05 4.94 2.96
CA GLU A 326 11.81 3.73 2.16
C GLU A 326 12.22 2.47 2.93
N ASN A 327 12.23 2.52 4.27
CA ASN A 327 12.66 1.37 5.08
C ASN A 327 11.48 0.42 5.30
N ALA A 328 11.76 -0.81 5.72
CA ALA A 328 10.70 -1.72 6.13
C ALA A 328 9.91 -1.11 7.31
N GLY A 329 8.59 -1.32 7.32
CA GLY A 329 7.74 -0.80 8.39
C GLY A 329 6.40 -1.52 8.46
N SER A 330 5.89 -1.76 9.67
CA SER A 330 4.59 -2.38 9.86
C SER A 330 3.90 -1.86 11.12
N PHE A 331 2.60 -2.14 11.25
CA PHE A 331 1.85 -1.93 12.49
C PHE A 331 1.92 -3.12 13.45
N HIS A 332 2.70 -4.16 13.12
CA HIS A 332 2.90 -5.26 14.04
C HIS A 332 3.80 -4.83 15.20
N PRO A 333 3.50 -5.28 16.44
CA PRO A 333 4.33 -4.94 17.59
C PRO A 333 5.78 -5.42 17.43
N GLY A 334 6.74 -4.48 17.46
CA GLY A 334 8.16 -4.75 17.64
C GLY A 334 8.95 -5.17 16.39
N GLY A 335 8.40 -5.03 15.19
CA GLY A 335 9.12 -5.40 13.98
C GLY A 335 8.26 -5.48 12.72
N VAL A 336 8.75 -6.25 11.74
CA VAL A 336 8.14 -6.41 10.42
C VAL A 336 8.26 -7.87 9.94
N ASN A 337 7.32 -8.31 9.10
CA ASN A 337 7.50 -9.56 8.36
C ASN A 337 8.33 -9.30 7.09
N ILE A 338 9.20 -10.25 6.77
CA ILE A 338 10.03 -10.29 5.56
C ILE A 338 9.86 -11.63 4.85
N LEU A 339 10.08 -11.64 3.55
CA LEU A 339 10.04 -12.82 2.69
C LEU A 339 11.46 -13.09 2.19
N SER A 340 11.99 -14.27 2.48
CA SER A 340 13.28 -14.73 1.98
C SER A 340 13.18 -15.30 0.57
N CYS A 341 14.31 -15.47 -0.12
CA CYS A 341 14.37 -15.93 -1.50
C CYS A 341 13.86 -17.37 -1.68
N ASP A 342 13.90 -18.19 -0.63
CA ASP A 342 13.34 -19.53 -0.60
C ASP A 342 11.81 -19.56 -0.38
N GLY A 343 11.16 -18.40 -0.26
CA GLY A 343 9.72 -18.30 -0.03
C GLY A 343 9.30 -18.38 1.44
N SER A 344 10.24 -18.54 2.36
CA SER A 344 9.96 -18.50 3.80
C SER A 344 9.66 -17.07 4.28
N VAL A 345 8.77 -16.94 5.27
CA VAL A 345 8.40 -15.65 5.87
C VAL A 345 8.87 -15.62 7.31
N HIS A 346 9.65 -14.60 7.65
CA HIS A 346 10.24 -14.42 8.98
C HIS A 346 9.84 -13.07 9.56
N PHE A 347 9.78 -13.00 10.88
CA PHE A 347 9.60 -11.73 11.58
C PHE A 347 10.96 -11.21 12.03
N ILE A 348 11.33 -10.02 11.59
CA ILE A 348 12.55 -9.34 12.00
C ILE A 348 12.19 -8.27 13.04
N PRO A 349 12.81 -8.31 14.23
CA PRO A 349 12.58 -7.30 15.25
C PRO A 349 13.19 -5.95 14.83
N GLU A 350 12.58 -4.85 15.25
CA GLU A 350 13.12 -3.49 15.02
C GLU A 350 14.46 -3.25 15.73
N THR A 351 14.82 -4.11 16.68
CA THR A 351 16.10 -4.10 17.40
C THR A 351 17.20 -4.93 16.72
N VAL A 352 16.95 -5.47 15.53
CA VAL A 352 17.94 -6.22 14.76
C VAL A 352 19.21 -5.39 14.55
N ASN A 353 20.38 -6.03 14.59
CA ASN A 353 21.62 -5.36 14.25
C ASN A 353 21.55 -4.90 12.78
N LEU A 354 21.80 -3.60 12.55
CA LEU A 354 21.64 -2.99 11.24
C LEU A 354 22.56 -3.60 10.17
N SER A 355 23.80 -3.95 10.53
CA SER A 355 24.75 -4.56 9.60
C SER A 355 24.28 -5.94 9.14
N VAL A 356 23.70 -6.73 10.05
CA VAL A 356 23.10 -8.03 9.71
C VAL A 356 21.92 -7.85 8.78
N TYR A 357 21.01 -6.93 9.12
CA TYR A 357 19.85 -6.64 8.28
C TYR A 357 20.24 -6.18 6.87
N GLN A 358 21.32 -5.39 6.76
CA GLN A 358 21.87 -4.96 5.47
C GLN A 358 22.52 -6.10 4.69
N GLY A 359 23.25 -6.99 5.34
CA GLY A 359 23.84 -8.17 4.70
C GLY A 359 22.78 -9.13 4.14
N LEU A 360 21.69 -9.33 4.88
CA LEU A 360 20.56 -10.17 4.42
C LEU A 360 19.86 -9.63 3.15
N VAL A 361 20.12 -8.40 2.72
CA VAL A 361 19.52 -7.84 1.49
C VAL A 361 20.37 -8.15 0.24
N ASN A 362 21.68 -8.36 0.40
CA ASN A 362 22.57 -8.62 -0.72
C ASN A 362 22.59 -10.12 -1.06
N PRO A 363 22.35 -10.52 -2.32
CA PRO A 363 22.41 -11.93 -2.72
C PRO A 363 23.81 -12.49 -2.97
N GLN A 364 24.83 -11.61 -3.03
CA GLN A 364 26.20 -11.94 -3.47
C GLN A 364 27.29 -11.22 -2.67
N ASP A 365 27.10 -10.99 -1.38
CA ASP A 365 28.13 -10.41 -0.52
C ASP A 365 29.27 -11.40 -0.17
N GLY A 366 29.03 -12.71 -0.33
CA GLY A 366 30.01 -13.77 -0.08
C GLY A 366 30.27 -14.02 1.40
N LEU A 367 29.42 -13.50 2.30
CA LEU A 367 29.60 -13.56 3.74
C LEU A 367 28.62 -14.58 4.36
N PRO A 368 29.07 -15.42 5.32
CA PRO A 368 28.18 -16.33 6.02
C PRO A 368 27.12 -15.53 6.79
N VAL A 369 25.85 -15.71 6.44
CA VAL A 369 24.70 -15.09 7.12
C VAL A 369 24.80 -13.55 7.17
N GLY A 370 25.03 -12.90 6.02
CA GLY A 370 24.94 -11.45 5.90
C GLY A 370 26.00 -10.68 6.68
N GLY A 371 27.25 -11.18 6.71
CA GLY A 371 28.38 -10.35 7.13
C GLY A 371 29.03 -10.63 8.48
N PHE A 372 28.85 -11.81 9.08
CA PHE A 372 29.65 -12.18 10.25
C PHE A 372 30.93 -12.94 9.86
N ASP A 373 32.08 -12.30 10.05
CA ASP A 373 33.30 -13.02 10.42
C ASP A 373 33.12 -13.49 11.88
N LEU A 374 33.24 -14.80 12.11
CA LEU A 374 33.20 -15.42 13.45
C LEU A 374 34.40 -15.02 14.31
#